data_AF-A0A918WLR1-F1
#
_entry.id   AF-A0A918WLR1-F1
#
_cell.length_a   1.000
_cell.length_b   1.000
_cell.length_c   1.000
_cell.angle_alpha   90.00
_cell.angle_beta   90.00
_cell.angle_gamma   90.00
#
_symmetry.space_group_name_H-M   'P 1'
#
loop_
_entity.id
_entity.type
_entity.pdbx_description
1 polymer ?
#
loop_
_entity_poly.entity_id
_entity_poly.type
_entity_poly.pdbx_seq_one_letter_code
_entity_poly.pdbx_strand_id
1 'polypeptide(L)'
;MIRATLLLFLVSLVSLRANSTDEVILSVQRCIEQGESFGEVEETLEDLSIADLKSLSATFEKAWLGLEKDYLQSYSNFVSSRFKGPARTENMKRVRELRKNFHAVRQLGEGPMKAKLKEVSMPAMKELRAILMPESKDLLPEAPDELKEKHRLVHGLAEFRDLLQEYAVSVGADDTPGTLKAAEQAIVAKYQDLDRKGLRIIEDNDKIAAKADLPEAERRGIRELNEMRLLIEQNALEIDPKLCDAARGHSQDMAEKGFFAHDSPVPGKKTPSDRARAAGTTGGGENIYMGSPQPEAANKGWFFSPGHHKNMFSPGYRRVGLGQFNRHWTQMFGG
;
A
#
# COMPACT_ATOMS: atom_id res chain seq x y z
N MET A 1 -27.71 -16.30 -10.96
CA MET A 1 -28.11 -16.42 -9.54
C MET A 1 -27.84 -15.13 -8.75
N ILE A 2 -26.65 -14.51 -8.83
CA ILE A 2 -26.31 -13.32 -8.03
C ILE A 2 -27.21 -12.10 -8.27
N ARG A 3 -27.53 -11.76 -9.53
CA ARG A 3 -28.49 -10.68 -9.81
C ARG A 3 -29.87 -10.94 -9.20
N ALA A 4 -30.31 -12.20 -9.17
CA ALA A 4 -31.53 -12.58 -8.47
C ALA A 4 -31.37 -12.48 -6.96
N THR A 5 -30.20 -12.76 -6.39
CA THR A 5 -29.90 -12.58 -4.97
C THR A 5 -29.90 -11.11 -4.56
N LEU A 6 -29.32 -10.21 -5.38
CA LEU A 6 -29.37 -8.76 -5.17
C LEU A 6 -30.80 -8.23 -5.34
N LEU A 7 -31.53 -8.69 -6.36
CA LEU A 7 -32.92 -8.32 -6.58
C LEU A 7 -33.79 -8.81 -5.41
N LEU A 8 -33.65 -10.05 -4.96
CA LEU A 8 -34.34 -10.56 -3.77
C LEU A 8 -33.92 -9.82 -2.49
N PHE A 9 -32.66 -9.41 -2.37
CA PHE A 9 -32.14 -8.63 -1.26
C PHE A 9 -32.80 -7.24 -1.21
N LEU A 10 -32.75 -6.50 -2.30
CA LEU A 10 -33.34 -5.17 -2.42
C LEU A 10 -34.87 -5.25 -2.29
N VAL A 11 -35.51 -6.25 -2.91
CA VAL A 11 -36.95 -6.54 -2.75
C VAL A 11 -37.30 -6.96 -1.31
N SER A 12 -36.40 -7.59 -0.56
CA SER A 12 -36.63 -7.92 0.86
C SER A 12 -36.51 -6.71 1.79
N LEU A 13 -35.83 -5.65 1.35
CA LEU A 13 -35.81 -4.34 2.03
C LEU A 13 -37.12 -3.56 1.77
N VAL A 14 -37.80 -3.87 0.66
CA VAL A 14 -39.13 -3.34 0.32
C VAL A 14 -40.19 -4.09 1.15
N SER A 15 -40.43 -3.64 2.39
CA SER A 15 -41.68 -4.00 3.08
C SER A 15 -42.18 -3.01 4.14
N LEU A 16 -43.38 -2.49 3.84
CA LEU A 16 -44.43 -2.00 4.74
C LEU A 16 -44.16 -0.69 5.53
N ARG A 17 -43.75 0.38 4.83
CA ARG A 17 -44.28 1.77 5.00
C ARG A 17 -43.77 2.71 3.88
N ALA A 18 -44.71 3.13 3.02
CA ALA A 18 -44.77 4.22 2.03
C ALA A 18 -43.50 4.78 1.32
N ASN A 19 -43.52 4.62 -0.01
CA ASN A 19 -42.98 5.40 -1.14
C ASN A 19 -41.50 5.85 -1.18
N SER A 20 -41.00 6.67 -0.27
CA SER A 20 -39.67 7.30 -0.46
C SER A 20 -38.50 6.34 -0.19
N THR A 21 -38.64 5.42 0.76
CA THR A 21 -37.61 4.40 1.05
C THR A 21 -37.47 3.37 -0.06
N ASP A 22 -38.57 3.04 -0.75
CA ASP A 22 -38.57 2.11 -1.88
C ASP A 22 -37.90 2.76 -3.11
N GLU A 23 -38.10 4.07 -3.31
CA GLU A 23 -37.41 4.86 -4.33
C GLU A 23 -35.89 4.88 -4.09
N VAL A 24 -35.43 5.07 -2.84
CA VAL A 24 -34.01 4.99 -2.49
C VAL A 24 -33.43 3.62 -2.86
N ILE A 25 -34.10 2.52 -2.49
CA ILE A 25 -33.62 1.15 -2.76
C ILE A 25 -33.54 0.89 -4.28
N LEU A 26 -34.54 1.33 -5.06
CA LEU A 26 -34.57 1.17 -6.51
C LEU A 26 -33.51 2.03 -7.21
N SER A 27 -33.27 3.26 -6.73
CA SER A 27 -32.21 4.13 -7.23
C SER A 27 -30.83 3.55 -6.94
N VAL A 28 -30.60 3.02 -5.74
CA VAL A 28 -29.37 2.28 -5.41
C VAL A 28 -29.18 1.09 -6.33
N GLN A 29 -30.24 0.32 -6.60
CA GLN A 29 -30.17 -0.79 -7.55
C GLN A 29 -29.68 -0.33 -8.92
N ARG A 30 -30.26 0.75 -9.43
CA ARG A 30 -29.95 1.31 -10.74
C ARG A 30 -28.51 1.81 -10.79
N CYS A 31 -28.09 2.62 -9.81
CA CYS A 31 -26.73 3.12 -9.70
C CYS A 31 -25.72 1.97 -9.73
N ILE A 32 -25.98 0.92 -8.94
CA ILE A 32 -25.13 -0.26 -8.94
C ILE A 32 -25.17 -0.94 -10.31
N GLU A 33 -26.32 -1.33 -10.85
CA GLU A 33 -26.42 -2.05 -12.13
C GLU A 33 -25.78 -1.32 -13.31
N GLN A 34 -25.87 0.01 -13.33
CA GLN A 34 -25.36 0.86 -14.41
C GLN A 34 -23.93 1.37 -14.14
N GLY A 35 -23.40 1.20 -12.93
CA GLY A 35 -22.10 1.72 -12.52
C GLY A 35 -22.09 3.25 -12.40
N GLU A 36 -23.22 3.84 -12.03
CA GLU A 36 -23.41 5.28 -11.88
C GLU A 36 -23.19 5.71 -10.42
N SER A 37 -22.92 7.00 -10.22
CA SER A 37 -22.76 7.59 -8.87
C SER A 37 -24.07 7.64 -8.10
N PHE A 38 -23.99 7.66 -6.78
CA PHE A 38 -25.15 7.77 -5.87
C PHE A 38 -25.73 9.20 -5.72
N GLY A 39 -25.44 10.15 -6.63
CA GLY A 39 -25.92 11.54 -6.50
C GLY A 39 -27.45 11.69 -6.41
N GLU A 40 -28.22 10.97 -7.23
CA GLU A 40 -29.70 10.96 -7.14
C GLU A 40 -30.20 10.31 -5.83
N VAL A 41 -29.41 9.37 -5.30
CA VAL A 41 -29.71 8.71 -4.02
C VAL A 41 -29.46 9.67 -2.86
N GLU A 42 -28.40 10.46 -2.90
CA GLU A 42 -28.09 11.50 -1.89
C GLU A 42 -29.23 12.52 -1.76
N GLU A 43 -29.70 13.07 -2.87
CA GLU A 43 -30.84 14.01 -2.89
C GLU A 43 -32.09 13.39 -2.22
N THR A 44 -32.35 12.11 -2.49
CA THR A 44 -33.49 11.41 -1.90
C THR A 44 -33.30 11.14 -0.40
N LEU A 45 -32.07 10.90 0.06
CA LEU A 45 -31.75 10.69 1.48
C LEU A 45 -31.90 11.97 2.31
N GLU A 46 -31.58 13.14 1.74
CA GLU A 46 -31.75 14.45 2.38
C GLU A 46 -33.21 14.75 2.75
N ASP A 47 -34.14 14.27 1.94
CA ASP A 47 -35.58 14.48 2.12
C ASP A 47 -36.22 13.51 3.13
N LEU A 48 -35.49 12.49 3.61
CA LEU A 48 -36.00 11.52 4.58
C LEU A 48 -35.97 12.04 6.01
N SER A 49 -36.95 11.62 6.81
CA SER A 49 -36.94 11.89 8.25
C SER A 49 -35.85 11.08 8.95
N ILE A 50 -35.33 11.57 10.09
CA ILE A 50 -34.35 10.85 10.93
C ILE A 50 -34.87 9.46 11.34
N ALA A 51 -36.19 9.32 11.55
CA ALA A 51 -36.79 8.03 11.90
C ALA A 51 -36.74 7.04 10.73
N ASP A 52 -36.98 7.52 9.51
CA ASP A 52 -36.93 6.70 8.30
C ASP A 52 -35.49 6.33 7.94
N LEU A 53 -34.54 7.26 8.07
CA LEU A 53 -33.11 7.00 7.91
C LEU A 53 -32.60 5.92 8.88
N LYS A 54 -33.01 5.99 10.15
CA LYS A 54 -32.65 4.96 11.15
C LYS A 54 -33.28 3.60 10.83
N SER A 55 -34.53 3.58 10.38
CA SER A 55 -35.23 2.34 9.99
C SER A 55 -34.59 1.71 8.76
N LEU A 56 -34.27 2.52 7.74
CA LEU A 56 -33.58 2.09 6.53
C LEU A 56 -32.19 1.55 6.86
N SER A 57 -31.40 2.29 7.64
CA SER A 57 -30.08 1.85 8.09
C SER A 57 -30.13 0.51 8.83
N ALA A 58 -31.03 0.34 9.82
CA ALA A 58 -31.16 -0.92 10.55
C ALA A 58 -31.57 -2.11 9.67
N THR A 59 -32.46 -1.87 8.71
CA THR A 59 -32.92 -2.90 7.77
C THR A 59 -31.78 -3.29 6.81
N PHE A 60 -31.06 -2.29 6.31
CA PHE A 60 -29.90 -2.49 5.45
C PHE A 60 -28.80 -3.27 6.14
N GLU A 61 -28.40 -2.90 7.37
CA GLU A 61 -27.32 -3.55 8.13
C GLU A 61 -27.58 -5.04 8.37
N LYS A 62 -28.82 -5.41 8.73
CA LYS A 62 -29.19 -6.82 8.95
C LYS A 62 -28.97 -7.66 7.69
N ALA A 63 -29.26 -7.09 6.53
CA ALA A 63 -29.12 -7.75 5.26
C ALA A 63 -27.64 -7.72 4.79
N TRP A 64 -26.96 -6.59 4.95
CA TRP A 64 -25.56 -6.35 4.59
C TRP A 64 -24.62 -7.43 5.13
N LEU A 65 -24.75 -7.79 6.42
CA LEU A 65 -23.90 -8.79 7.07
C LEU A 65 -23.89 -10.15 6.35
N GLY A 66 -25.02 -10.54 5.74
CA GLY A 66 -25.13 -11.79 4.98
C GLY A 66 -24.37 -11.72 3.65
N LEU A 67 -24.52 -10.62 2.92
CA LEU A 67 -23.86 -10.39 1.64
C LEU A 67 -22.36 -10.22 1.79
N GLU A 68 -21.93 -9.40 2.75
CA GLU A 68 -20.52 -9.18 3.06
C GLU A 68 -19.82 -10.50 3.39
N LYS A 69 -20.45 -11.31 4.25
CA LYS A 69 -19.91 -12.62 4.64
C LYS A 69 -19.80 -13.59 3.45
N ASP A 70 -20.84 -13.69 2.63
CA ASP A 70 -20.82 -14.57 1.44
C ASP A 70 -19.75 -14.14 0.43
N TYR A 71 -19.64 -12.83 0.20
CA TYR A 71 -18.63 -12.25 -0.65
C TYR A 71 -17.22 -12.50 -0.11
N LEU A 72 -16.93 -12.14 1.13
CA LEU A 72 -15.62 -12.34 1.75
C LEU A 72 -15.23 -13.82 1.80
N GLN A 73 -16.19 -14.73 1.97
CA GLN A 73 -15.94 -16.17 1.87
C GLN A 73 -15.58 -16.59 0.44
N SER A 74 -16.31 -16.09 -0.57
CA SER A 74 -16.04 -16.35 -1.99
C SER A 74 -14.65 -15.80 -2.39
N TYR A 75 -14.36 -14.56 -1.98
CA TYR A 75 -13.08 -13.89 -2.18
C TYR A 75 -11.95 -14.64 -1.48
N SER A 76 -12.13 -15.04 -0.22
CA SER A 76 -11.15 -15.84 0.52
C SER A 76 -10.87 -17.19 -0.15
N ASN A 77 -11.88 -17.84 -0.73
CA ASN A 77 -11.70 -19.10 -1.46
C ASN A 77 -10.89 -18.88 -2.75
N PHE A 78 -11.19 -17.81 -3.49
CA PHE A 78 -10.44 -17.42 -4.68
C PHE A 78 -8.97 -17.14 -4.34
N VAL A 79 -8.69 -16.23 -3.39
CA VAL A 79 -7.33 -15.92 -2.95
C VAL A 79 -6.62 -17.20 -2.50
N SER A 80 -7.28 -18.03 -1.69
CA SER A 80 -6.71 -19.29 -1.22
C SER A 80 -6.32 -20.23 -2.36
N SER A 81 -7.04 -20.24 -3.47
CA SER A 81 -6.72 -21.11 -4.62
C SER A 81 -5.45 -20.66 -5.35
N ARG A 82 -5.10 -19.37 -5.29
CA ARG A 82 -3.88 -18.81 -5.91
C ARG A 82 -2.62 -19.14 -5.11
N PHE A 83 -2.73 -19.38 -3.81
CA PHE A 83 -1.60 -19.49 -2.89
C PHE A 83 -1.50 -20.84 -2.15
N LYS A 84 -2.30 -21.84 -2.52
CA LYS A 84 -2.22 -23.21 -1.98
C LYS A 84 -1.97 -24.25 -3.06
N GLY A 85 -1.59 -25.45 -2.63
CA GLY A 85 -1.45 -26.62 -3.51
C GLY A 85 -0.43 -26.39 -4.65
N PRO A 86 -0.71 -26.90 -5.87
CA PRO A 86 0.19 -26.75 -7.01
C PRO A 86 0.53 -25.31 -7.38
N ALA A 87 -0.42 -24.38 -7.23
CA ALA A 87 -0.21 -22.95 -7.53
C ALA A 87 0.88 -22.35 -6.62
N ARG A 88 0.87 -22.70 -5.33
CA ARG A 88 1.96 -22.30 -4.41
C ARG A 88 3.31 -22.82 -4.87
N THR A 89 3.38 -24.09 -5.25
CA THR A 89 4.64 -24.71 -5.69
C THR A 89 5.21 -24.00 -6.92
N GLU A 90 4.36 -23.67 -7.90
CA GLU A 90 4.78 -22.93 -9.10
C GLU A 90 5.19 -21.49 -8.76
N ASN A 91 4.41 -20.79 -7.94
CA ASN A 91 4.75 -19.45 -7.46
C ASN A 91 6.12 -19.45 -6.76
N MET A 92 6.39 -20.42 -5.89
CA MET A 92 7.68 -20.51 -5.17
C MET A 92 8.84 -20.93 -6.07
N LYS A 93 8.59 -21.67 -7.16
CA LYS A 93 9.59 -21.90 -8.21
C LYS A 93 9.90 -20.60 -8.95
N ARG A 94 8.86 -19.84 -9.31
CA ARG A 94 9.00 -18.55 -10.01
C ARG A 94 9.72 -17.52 -9.14
N VAL A 95 9.37 -17.39 -7.86
CA VAL A 95 10.05 -16.52 -6.89
C VAL A 95 11.57 -16.80 -6.84
N ARG A 96 11.96 -18.08 -6.78
CA ARG A 96 13.38 -18.47 -6.78
C ARG A 96 14.10 -18.04 -8.07
N GLU A 97 13.46 -18.17 -9.22
CA GLU A 97 14.00 -17.71 -10.50
C GLU A 97 14.16 -16.19 -10.55
N LEU A 98 13.12 -15.44 -10.15
CA LEU A 98 13.12 -13.99 -10.13
C LEU A 98 14.22 -13.43 -9.20
N ARG A 99 14.35 -13.99 -7.99
CA ARG A 99 15.43 -13.65 -7.05
C ARG A 99 16.80 -13.94 -7.63
N LYS A 100 16.98 -15.11 -8.26
CA LYS A 100 18.24 -15.48 -8.92
C LYS A 100 18.61 -14.45 -10.00
N ASN A 101 17.65 -14.08 -10.85
CA ASN A 101 17.86 -13.11 -11.92
C ASN A 101 18.22 -11.72 -11.36
N PHE A 102 17.48 -11.26 -10.35
CA PHE A 102 17.76 -9.99 -9.67
C PHE A 102 19.18 -9.94 -9.10
N HIS A 103 19.58 -10.99 -8.36
CA HIS A 103 20.91 -11.07 -7.75
C HIS A 103 22.01 -11.18 -8.81
N ALA A 104 21.78 -11.88 -9.92
CA ALA A 104 22.73 -11.96 -11.03
C ALA A 104 22.99 -10.57 -11.65
N VAL A 105 21.96 -9.75 -11.84
CA VAL A 105 22.11 -8.36 -12.33
C VAL A 105 22.93 -7.52 -11.38
N ARG A 106 22.72 -7.65 -10.06
CA ARG A 106 23.44 -6.88 -9.03
C ARG A 106 24.95 -7.18 -8.98
N GLN A 107 25.39 -8.33 -9.48
CA GLN A 107 26.81 -8.71 -9.56
C GLN A 107 27.51 -8.16 -10.82
N LEU A 108 26.77 -7.54 -11.75
CA LEU A 108 27.36 -6.99 -12.97
C LEU A 108 28.20 -5.73 -12.68
N GLY A 109 29.11 -5.42 -13.61
CA GLY A 109 29.72 -4.09 -13.70
C GLY A 109 28.68 -3.01 -14.04
N GLU A 110 29.01 -1.73 -13.80
CA GLU A 110 28.03 -0.64 -13.89
C GLU A 110 27.37 -0.51 -15.27
N GLY A 111 28.17 -0.58 -16.35
CA GLY A 111 27.67 -0.48 -17.72
C GLY A 111 26.62 -1.54 -18.05
N PRO A 112 26.95 -2.85 -17.98
CA PRO A 112 25.99 -3.93 -18.21
C PRO A 112 24.80 -3.92 -17.24
N MET A 113 25.02 -3.53 -15.97
CA MET A 113 23.95 -3.46 -14.99
C MET A 113 22.86 -2.49 -15.40
N LYS A 114 23.22 -1.28 -15.87
CA LYS A 114 22.27 -0.20 -16.16
C LYS A 114 21.13 -0.63 -17.09
N ALA A 115 21.43 -1.36 -18.17
CA ALA A 115 20.42 -1.89 -19.08
C ALA A 115 19.56 -2.98 -18.40
N LYS A 116 20.22 -3.91 -17.69
CA LYS A 116 19.55 -5.04 -17.04
C LYS A 116 18.70 -4.67 -15.84
N LEU A 117 18.93 -3.53 -15.19
CA LEU A 117 18.04 -3.01 -14.16
C LEU A 117 16.62 -2.78 -14.69
N LYS A 118 16.49 -2.26 -15.91
CA LYS A 118 15.20 -2.01 -16.56
C LYS A 118 14.61 -3.27 -17.21
N GLU A 119 15.44 -4.08 -17.84
CA GLU A 119 15.00 -5.27 -18.59
C GLU A 119 14.69 -6.47 -17.70
N VAL A 120 15.35 -6.57 -16.53
CA VAL A 120 15.32 -7.78 -15.70
C VAL A 120 14.93 -7.44 -14.26
N SER A 121 15.70 -6.60 -13.56
CA SER A 121 15.46 -6.39 -12.12
C SER A 121 14.11 -5.73 -11.82
N MET A 122 13.71 -4.69 -12.55
CA MET A 122 12.43 -4.00 -12.32
C MET A 122 11.22 -4.91 -12.61
N PRO A 123 11.13 -5.60 -13.77
CA PRO A 123 10.08 -6.59 -13.99
C PRO A 123 10.06 -7.68 -12.92
N ALA A 124 11.23 -8.18 -12.50
CA ALA A 124 11.33 -9.18 -11.45
C ALA A 124 10.79 -8.68 -10.11
N MET A 125 11.09 -7.43 -9.73
CA MET A 125 10.53 -6.80 -8.52
C MET A 125 9.02 -6.68 -8.57
N LYS A 126 8.46 -6.26 -9.72
CA LYS A 126 7.01 -6.16 -9.92
C LYS A 126 6.33 -7.51 -9.75
N GLU A 127 6.88 -8.56 -10.36
CA GLU A 127 6.32 -9.91 -10.28
C GLU A 127 6.51 -10.52 -8.88
N LEU A 128 7.67 -10.31 -8.24
CA LEU A 128 7.88 -10.70 -6.85
C LEU A 128 6.86 -10.04 -5.92
N ARG A 129 6.58 -8.74 -6.09
CA ARG A 129 5.56 -8.03 -5.31
C ARG A 129 4.19 -8.66 -5.51
N ALA A 130 3.79 -8.92 -6.75
CA ALA A 130 2.49 -9.55 -7.05
C ALA A 130 2.34 -10.94 -6.41
N ILE A 131 3.43 -11.73 -6.30
CA ILE A 131 3.39 -13.08 -5.72
C ILE A 131 3.48 -13.06 -4.18
N LEU A 132 4.37 -12.23 -3.61
CA LEU A 132 4.74 -12.28 -2.19
C LEU A 132 4.04 -11.22 -1.35
N MET A 133 3.60 -10.13 -1.97
CA MET A 133 2.87 -9.02 -1.37
C MET A 133 1.66 -8.64 -2.23
N PRO A 134 0.77 -9.59 -2.53
CA PRO A 134 -0.41 -9.30 -3.33
C PRO A 134 -1.27 -8.21 -2.67
N GLU A 135 -1.91 -7.38 -3.48
CA GLU A 135 -2.97 -6.45 -3.07
C GLU A 135 -4.27 -6.88 -3.73
N SER A 136 -5.42 -6.57 -3.12
CA SER A 136 -6.73 -7.00 -3.64
C SER A 136 -6.94 -6.60 -5.11
N LYS A 137 -6.57 -5.35 -5.44
CA LYS A 137 -6.65 -4.78 -6.79
C LYS A 137 -5.85 -5.55 -7.85
N ASP A 138 -4.78 -6.24 -7.44
CA ASP A 138 -3.92 -6.99 -8.37
C ASP A 138 -4.47 -8.40 -8.64
N LEU A 139 -5.28 -8.94 -7.72
CA LEU A 139 -5.86 -10.29 -7.83
C LEU A 139 -7.22 -10.29 -8.54
N LEU A 140 -8.03 -9.25 -8.34
CA LEU A 140 -9.40 -9.17 -8.87
C LEU A 140 -9.51 -9.30 -10.41
N PRO A 141 -8.57 -8.79 -11.23
CA PRO A 141 -8.64 -8.99 -12.68
C PRO A 141 -8.65 -10.46 -13.11
N GLU A 142 -8.00 -11.34 -12.33
CA GLU A 142 -7.91 -12.79 -12.58
C GLU A 142 -9.03 -13.60 -11.92
N ALA A 143 -9.95 -12.94 -11.19
CA ALA A 143 -11.06 -13.62 -10.54
C ALA A 143 -12.04 -14.26 -11.56
N PRO A 144 -12.84 -15.26 -11.16
CA PRO A 144 -14.00 -15.68 -11.95
C PRO A 144 -14.97 -14.51 -12.13
N ASP A 145 -15.63 -14.42 -13.28
CA ASP A 145 -16.57 -13.32 -13.58
C ASP A 145 -17.71 -13.23 -12.55
N GLU A 146 -18.11 -14.39 -12.00
CA GLU A 146 -19.06 -14.46 -10.90
C GLU A 146 -18.58 -13.67 -9.66
N LEU A 147 -17.31 -13.82 -9.28
CA LEU A 147 -16.72 -13.11 -8.15
C LEU A 147 -16.51 -11.63 -8.46
N LYS A 148 -16.14 -11.28 -9.70
CA LYS A 148 -16.03 -9.87 -10.12
C LYS A 148 -17.37 -9.16 -10.01
N GLU A 149 -18.45 -9.82 -10.44
CA GLU A 149 -19.79 -9.26 -10.29
C GLU A 149 -20.18 -9.14 -8.82
N LYS A 150 -19.92 -10.16 -7.97
CA LYS A 150 -20.13 -10.02 -6.52
C LYS A 150 -19.34 -8.86 -5.92
N HIS A 151 -18.06 -8.72 -6.27
CA HIS A 151 -17.19 -7.63 -5.82
C HIS A 151 -17.80 -6.27 -6.18
N ARG A 152 -18.17 -6.08 -7.44
CA ARG A 152 -18.79 -4.84 -7.93
C ARG A 152 -20.06 -4.49 -7.16
N LEU A 153 -20.95 -5.46 -6.95
CA LEU A 153 -22.19 -5.26 -6.21
C LEU A 153 -21.96 -4.92 -4.74
N VAL A 154 -21.08 -5.66 -4.06
CA VAL A 154 -20.84 -5.51 -2.62
C VAL A 154 -20.08 -4.23 -2.32
N HIS A 155 -19.15 -3.81 -3.19
CA HIS A 155 -18.50 -2.50 -3.05
C HIS A 155 -19.47 -1.35 -3.29
N GLY A 156 -20.35 -1.43 -4.29
CA GLY A 156 -21.40 -0.41 -4.47
C GLY A 156 -22.36 -0.34 -3.28
N LEU A 157 -22.73 -1.48 -2.70
CA LEU A 157 -23.55 -1.52 -1.48
C LEU A 157 -22.80 -1.01 -0.24
N ALA A 158 -21.48 -1.23 -0.13
CA ALA A 158 -20.65 -0.63 0.93
C ALA A 158 -20.60 0.89 0.81
N GLU A 159 -20.45 1.42 -0.40
CA GLU A 159 -20.48 2.87 -0.64
C GLU A 159 -21.83 3.47 -0.21
N PHE A 160 -22.95 2.82 -0.58
CA PHE A 160 -24.27 3.23 -0.11
C PHE A 160 -24.45 3.09 1.41
N ARG A 161 -23.89 2.05 2.02
CA ARG A 161 -23.89 1.88 3.49
C ARG A 161 -23.21 3.05 4.18
N ASP A 162 -22.02 3.40 3.71
CA ASP A 162 -21.20 4.47 4.26
C ASP A 162 -21.95 5.81 4.12
N LEU A 163 -22.60 6.03 2.97
CA LEU A 163 -23.48 7.18 2.74
C LEU A 163 -24.67 7.21 3.72
N LEU A 164 -25.43 6.12 3.85
CA LEU A 164 -26.56 6.04 4.77
C LEU A 164 -26.17 6.36 6.22
N GLN A 165 -24.99 5.92 6.65
CA GLN A 165 -24.48 6.17 7.99
C GLN A 165 -24.14 7.65 8.22
N GLU A 166 -23.62 8.33 7.19
CA GLU A 166 -23.39 9.78 7.22
C GLU A 166 -24.71 10.54 7.45
N TYR A 167 -25.77 10.18 6.72
CA TYR A 167 -27.08 10.84 6.83
C TYR A 167 -27.88 10.46 8.10
N ALA A 168 -27.70 9.26 8.67
CA ALA A 168 -28.48 8.82 9.85
C ALA A 168 -28.01 9.41 11.21
N VAL A 169 -26.82 10.01 11.27
CA VAL A 169 -26.14 10.78 12.35
C VAL A 169 -26.09 10.19 13.78
N SER A 170 -24.86 10.13 14.34
CA SER A 170 -24.49 9.93 15.77
C SER A 170 -24.84 8.59 16.44
N VAL A 171 -24.37 7.48 15.88
CA VAL A 171 -24.26 6.21 16.61
C VAL A 171 -22.86 5.64 16.40
N GLY A 172 -22.00 5.75 17.43
CA GLY A 172 -20.75 5.00 17.57
C GLY A 172 -19.77 5.12 16.40
N ALA A 173 -19.01 6.21 16.36
CA ALA A 173 -17.84 6.33 15.51
C ALA A 173 -16.77 5.30 15.90
N ASP A 174 -16.89 4.07 15.39
CA ASP A 174 -15.79 3.11 15.32
C ASP A 174 -15.73 2.38 13.96
N ASP A 175 -16.77 2.43 13.12
CA ASP A 175 -16.77 1.78 11.80
C ASP A 175 -16.66 2.81 10.67
N THR A 176 -15.43 3.22 10.39
CA THR A 176 -15.03 4.03 9.23
C THR A 176 -15.35 3.34 7.89
N PRO A 177 -15.70 4.11 6.83
CA PRO A 177 -15.61 3.69 5.43
C PRO A 177 -14.27 2.98 5.16
N GLY A 178 -14.31 1.77 4.59
CA GLY A 178 -13.11 0.99 4.26
C GLY A 178 -12.93 -0.34 5.00
N THR A 179 -13.87 -0.77 5.85
CA THR A 179 -13.86 -2.11 6.47
C THR A 179 -13.79 -3.23 5.44
N LEU A 180 -14.54 -3.15 4.34
CA LEU A 180 -14.54 -4.18 3.30
C LEU A 180 -13.18 -4.29 2.60
N LYS A 181 -12.59 -3.15 2.19
CA LYS A 181 -11.24 -3.10 1.60
C LYS A 181 -10.19 -3.61 2.59
N ALA A 182 -10.31 -3.24 3.88
CA ALA A 182 -9.44 -3.73 4.93
C ALA A 182 -9.61 -5.25 5.17
N ALA A 183 -10.83 -5.78 5.11
CA ALA A 183 -11.13 -7.19 5.25
C ALA A 183 -10.56 -8.01 4.08
N GLU A 184 -10.70 -7.52 2.84
CA GLU A 184 -10.02 -8.09 1.68
C GLU A 184 -8.50 -8.08 1.87
N GLN A 185 -7.94 -6.95 2.28
CA GLN A 185 -6.50 -6.84 2.51
C GLN A 185 -6.03 -7.78 3.62
N ALA A 186 -6.83 -7.98 4.68
CA ALA A 186 -6.53 -8.92 5.75
C ALA A 186 -6.60 -10.39 5.29
N ILE A 187 -7.49 -10.72 4.35
CA ILE A 187 -7.53 -12.03 3.70
C ILE A 187 -6.24 -12.26 2.90
N VAL A 188 -5.84 -11.28 2.09
CA VAL A 188 -4.66 -11.35 1.24
C VAL A 188 -3.36 -11.39 2.05
N ALA A 189 -3.29 -10.63 3.15
CA ALA A 189 -2.13 -10.57 4.06
C ALA A 189 -1.77 -11.94 4.66
N LYS A 190 -2.74 -12.86 4.82
CA LYS A 190 -2.49 -14.24 5.29
C LYS A 190 -1.59 -15.05 4.36
N TYR A 191 -1.46 -14.61 3.10
CA TYR A 191 -0.67 -15.27 2.07
C TYR A 191 0.61 -14.52 1.73
N GLN A 192 0.96 -13.48 2.50
CA GLN A 192 2.28 -12.87 2.41
C GLN A 192 3.35 -13.86 2.88
N ASP A 193 4.15 -14.36 1.95
CA ASP A 193 5.25 -15.30 2.22
C ASP A 193 6.59 -14.53 2.28
N LEU A 194 6.66 -13.60 3.23
CA LEU A 194 7.85 -12.79 3.52
C LEU A 194 8.48 -13.17 4.86
N ASP A 195 9.76 -12.81 5.02
CA ASP A 195 10.47 -13.01 6.27
C ASP A 195 9.78 -12.27 7.43
N ARG A 196 9.35 -13.03 8.45
CA ARG A 196 8.60 -12.50 9.60
C ARG A 196 9.42 -11.51 10.43
N LYS A 197 10.73 -11.73 10.54
CA LYS A 197 11.61 -10.80 11.27
C LYS A 197 11.67 -9.46 10.55
N GLY A 198 11.80 -9.49 9.22
CA GLY A 198 11.72 -8.32 8.36
C GLY A 198 10.41 -7.55 8.46
N LEU A 199 9.27 -8.26 8.43
CA LEU A 199 7.95 -7.64 8.62
C LEU A 199 7.84 -6.95 9.99
N ARG A 200 8.33 -7.60 11.06
CA ARG A 200 8.37 -6.99 12.39
C ARG A 200 9.22 -5.72 12.44
N ILE A 201 10.35 -5.68 11.74
CA ILE A 201 11.17 -4.45 11.63
C ILE A 201 10.36 -3.33 10.96
N ILE A 202 9.61 -3.63 9.90
CA ILE A 202 8.74 -2.64 9.24
C ILE A 202 7.67 -2.10 10.21
N GLU A 203 7.05 -2.96 11.03
CA GLU A 203 6.09 -2.54 12.06
C GLU A 203 6.74 -1.72 13.19
N ASP A 204 7.92 -2.15 13.67
CA ASP A 204 8.64 -1.43 14.70
C ASP A 204 9.16 -0.06 14.20
N ASN A 205 9.48 0.04 12.92
CA ASN A 205 9.81 1.30 12.26
C ASN A 205 8.66 2.32 12.31
N ASP A 206 7.40 1.90 12.25
CA ASP A 206 6.26 2.84 12.40
C ASP A 206 6.27 3.49 13.77
N LYS A 207 6.59 2.72 14.81
CA LYS A 207 6.68 3.22 16.19
C LYS A 207 7.87 4.15 16.37
N ILE A 208 9.03 3.79 15.81
CA ILE A 208 10.24 4.63 15.82
C ILE A 208 9.93 5.96 15.14
N ALA A 209 9.33 5.90 13.95
CA ALA A 209 9.05 7.07 13.15
C ALA A 209 7.98 7.98 13.77
N ALA A 210 6.95 7.41 14.39
CA ALA A 210 5.96 8.17 15.15
C ALA A 210 6.58 8.85 16.38
N LYS A 211 7.44 8.14 17.13
CA LYS A 211 8.12 8.68 18.30
C LYS A 211 9.09 9.81 17.94
N ALA A 212 9.74 9.73 16.77
CA ALA A 212 10.69 10.72 16.29
C ALA A 212 10.05 11.81 15.41
N ASP A 213 8.72 11.81 15.27
CA ASP A 213 7.96 12.75 14.44
C ASP A 213 8.51 12.88 13.01
N LEU A 214 8.81 11.75 12.38
CA LEU A 214 9.39 11.75 11.04
C LEU A 214 8.36 12.15 9.97
N PRO A 215 8.73 13.04 9.02
CA PRO A 215 7.88 13.41 7.90
C PRO A 215 7.32 12.20 7.15
N GLU A 216 6.04 12.25 6.79
CA GLU A 216 5.35 11.13 6.13
C GLU A 216 6.08 10.66 4.87
N ALA A 217 6.57 11.58 4.04
CA ALA A 217 7.28 11.25 2.81
C ALA A 217 8.58 10.45 3.08
N GLU A 218 9.31 10.76 4.14
CA GLU A 218 10.50 9.99 4.55
C GLU A 218 10.11 8.59 5.05
N ARG A 219 9.04 8.49 5.84
CA ARG A 219 8.50 7.20 6.31
C ARG A 219 8.09 6.29 5.15
N ARG A 220 7.34 6.83 4.18
CA ARG A 220 6.90 6.07 2.98
C ARG A 220 8.08 5.60 2.13
N GLY A 221 9.08 6.46 1.92
CA GLY A 221 10.27 6.09 1.15
C GLY A 221 11.09 4.97 1.80
N ILE A 222 11.24 4.98 3.13
CA ILE A 222 11.92 3.90 3.86
C ILE A 222 11.09 2.61 3.84
N ARG A 223 9.77 2.69 4.00
CA ARG A 223 8.87 1.54 3.89
C ARG A 223 9.02 0.86 2.52
N GLU A 224 8.92 1.61 1.43
CA GLU A 224 9.06 1.08 0.07
C GLU A 224 10.42 0.41 -0.14
N LEU A 225 11.52 1.00 0.37
CA LEU A 225 12.84 0.37 0.34
C LEU A 225 12.85 -0.97 1.06
N ASN A 226 12.29 -1.03 2.27
CA ASN A 226 12.27 -2.26 3.06
C ASN A 226 11.40 -3.34 2.42
N GLU A 227 10.24 -2.99 1.87
CA GLU A 227 9.44 -3.92 1.05
C GLU A 227 10.27 -4.48 -0.10
N MET A 228 10.95 -3.60 -0.86
CA MET A 228 11.83 -4.04 -1.94
C MET A 228 12.93 -4.98 -1.45
N ARG A 229 13.53 -4.71 -0.29
CA ARG A 229 14.57 -5.57 0.31
C ARG A 229 14.02 -6.95 0.69
N LEU A 230 12.83 -7.03 1.30
CA LEU A 230 12.22 -8.31 1.69
C LEU A 230 11.87 -9.18 0.49
N LEU A 231 11.42 -8.59 -0.63
CA LEU A 231 11.08 -9.33 -1.84
C LEU A 231 12.27 -10.15 -2.39
N ILE A 232 13.50 -9.66 -2.20
CA ILE A 232 14.74 -10.28 -2.68
C ILE A 232 15.60 -10.91 -1.57
N GLU A 233 14.99 -11.21 -0.42
CA GLU A 233 15.62 -11.84 0.75
C GLU A 233 16.78 -11.04 1.37
N GLN A 234 16.72 -9.71 1.27
CA GLN A 234 17.54 -8.84 2.11
C GLN A 234 16.80 -8.49 3.40
N ASN A 235 17.55 -8.34 4.48
CA ASN A 235 16.98 -7.89 5.76
C ASN A 235 16.40 -6.48 5.60
N ALA A 236 15.21 -6.25 6.16
CA ALA A 236 14.71 -4.91 6.39
C ALA A 236 15.69 -4.12 7.28
N LEU A 237 15.74 -2.81 7.05
CA LEU A 237 16.58 -1.87 7.77
C LEU A 237 15.75 -1.17 8.84
N GLU A 238 16.31 -1.06 10.03
CA GLU A 238 15.74 -0.28 11.13
C GLU A 238 15.92 1.21 10.84
N ILE A 239 14.89 2.02 11.10
CA ILE A 239 15.00 3.47 11.02
C ILE A 239 15.93 3.96 12.13
N ASP A 240 16.95 4.72 11.74
CA ASP A 240 17.76 5.50 12.67
C ASP A 240 17.41 6.99 12.52
N PRO A 241 16.65 7.59 13.45
CA PRO A 241 16.26 8.99 13.38
C PRO A 241 17.45 9.95 13.23
N LYS A 242 18.62 9.62 13.80
CA LYS A 242 19.82 10.45 13.67
C LYS A 242 20.41 10.39 12.26
N LEU A 243 20.28 9.25 11.58
CA LEU A 243 20.61 9.18 10.14
C LEU A 243 19.59 9.97 9.31
N CYS A 244 18.31 9.99 9.68
CA CYS A 244 17.32 10.85 9.01
C CYS A 244 17.70 12.33 9.14
N ASP A 245 18.10 12.78 10.33
CA ASP A 245 18.53 14.17 10.57
C ASP A 245 19.79 14.52 9.76
N ALA A 246 20.79 13.63 9.76
CA ALA A 246 22.00 13.80 8.95
C ALA A 246 21.68 13.90 7.44
N ALA A 247 20.78 13.03 6.96
CA ALA A 247 20.34 13.00 5.57
C ALA A 247 19.52 14.25 5.18
N ARG A 248 18.64 14.72 6.06
CA ARG A 248 17.82 15.92 5.84
C ARG A 248 18.70 17.16 5.79
N GLY A 249 19.65 17.24 6.71
CA GLY A 249 20.65 18.30 6.73
C GLY A 249 21.57 18.32 5.50
N HIS A 250 21.86 17.16 4.87
CA HIS A 250 22.61 17.13 3.60
C HIS A 250 21.76 17.57 2.41
N SER A 251 20.49 17.16 2.39
CA SER A 251 19.54 17.60 1.37
C SER A 251 19.32 19.12 1.42
N GLN A 252 19.27 19.69 2.63
CA GLN A 252 19.24 21.13 2.84
C GLN A 252 20.54 21.80 2.39
N ASP A 253 21.71 21.28 2.77
CA ASP A 253 23.00 21.80 2.33
C ASP A 253 23.07 21.88 0.79
N MET A 254 22.71 20.79 0.10
CA MET A 254 22.70 20.73 -1.38
C MET A 254 21.80 21.81 -1.98
N ALA A 255 20.59 21.96 -1.44
CA ALA A 255 19.60 22.91 -1.93
C ALA A 255 20.01 24.37 -1.71
N GLU A 256 20.46 24.71 -0.49
CA GLU A 256 20.75 26.10 -0.10
C GLU A 256 22.12 26.58 -0.60
N LYS A 257 23.08 25.67 -0.76
CA LYS A 257 24.46 26.01 -1.18
C LYS A 257 24.72 25.72 -2.66
N GLY A 258 23.71 25.25 -3.39
CA GLY A 258 23.75 25.10 -4.84
C GLY A 258 24.72 24.05 -5.34
N PHE A 259 24.81 22.89 -4.67
CA PHE A 259 25.64 21.77 -5.10
C PHE A 259 24.86 20.45 -5.08
N PHE A 260 25.33 19.46 -5.85
CA PHE A 260 24.78 18.11 -5.84
C PHE A 260 25.91 17.09 -5.85
N ALA A 261 26.37 16.72 -4.65
CA ALA A 261 27.50 15.82 -4.45
C ALA A 261 27.40 15.09 -3.10
N HIS A 262 28.09 13.97 -2.97
CA HIS A 262 28.22 13.24 -1.71
C HIS A 262 29.01 14.04 -0.66
N ASP A 263 30.04 14.76 -1.11
CA ASP A 263 30.84 15.63 -0.27
C ASP A 263 30.19 17.00 -0.10
N SER A 264 29.94 17.39 1.15
CA SER A 264 29.43 18.72 1.50
C SER A 264 30.59 19.71 1.68
N PRO A 265 30.48 20.96 1.18
CA PRO A 265 31.44 22.02 1.47
C PRO A 265 31.29 22.58 2.91
N VAL A 266 30.30 22.13 3.67
CA VAL A 266 30.04 22.63 5.02
C VAL A 266 31.07 22.08 6.02
N PRO A 267 31.76 22.93 6.80
CA PRO A 267 32.73 22.49 7.79
C PRO A 267 32.16 21.45 8.75
N GLY A 268 32.89 20.34 8.95
CA GLY A 268 32.48 19.25 9.84
C GLY A 268 31.41 18.30 9.27
N LYS A 269 30.88 18.54 8.07
CA LYS A 269 29.84 17.72 7.42
C LYS A 269 30.28 17.10 6.08
N LYS A 270 31.59 17.11 5.78
CA LYS A 270 32.14 16.77 4.46
C LYS A 270 31.63 15.43 3.95
N THR A 271 31.95 14.32 4.61
CA THR A 271 31.57 12.98 4.16
C THR A 271 30.24 12.52 4.80
N PRO A 272 29.55 11.50 4.23
CA PRO A 272 28.39 10.88 4.89
C PRO A 272 28.70 10.43 6.33
N SER A 273 29.89 9.89 6.58
CA SER A 273 30.31 9.49 7.92
C SER A 273 30.53 10.67 8.87
N ASP A 274 31.00 11.82 8.37
CA ASP A 274 31.08 13.05 9.16
C ASP A 274 29.70 13.54 9.59
N ARG A 275 28.72 13.52 8.68
CA ARG A 275 27.34 13.90 8.97
C ARG A 275 26.68 12.95 9.97
N ALA A 276 26.85 11.64 9.80
CA ALA A 276 26.35 10.65 10.75
C ALA A 276 26.95 10.87 12.15
N ARG A 277 28.28 11.08 12.23
CA ARG A 277 28.97 11.35 13.50
C ARG A 277 28.49 12.65 14.15
N ALA A 278 28.30 13.71 13.37
CA ALA A 278 27.77 14.97 13.86
C ALA A 278 26.34 14.84 14.43
N ALA A 279 25.52 13.96 13.85
CA ALA A 279 24.19 13.61 14.38
C ALA A 279 24.23 12.63 15.57
N GLY A 280 25.42 12.21 16.01
CA GLY A 280 25.60 11.30 17.14
C GLY A 280 25.26 9.84 16.83
N THR A 281 25.48 9.41 15.58
CA THR A 281 25.35 8.02 15.12
C THR A 281 26.53 7.61 14.21
N THR A 282 26.50 6.39 13.67
CA THR A 282 27.48 5.88 12.69
C THR A 282 26.77 5.53 11.39
N GLY A 283 27.44 5.76 10.27
CA GLY A 283 26.94 5.51 8.93
C GLY A 283 27.97 5.88 7.88
N GLY A 284 27.72 5.50 6.63
CA GLY A 284 28.67 5.79 5.54
C GLY A 284 28.19 5.42 4.15
N GLY A 285 27.18 4.57 4.01
CA GLY A 285 26.50 4.39 2.72
C GLY A 285 25.61 5.59 2.43
N GLU A 286 25.56 6.04 1.17
CA GLU A 286 24.71 7.15 0.77
C GLU A 286 24.20 7.00 -0.66
N ASN A 287 22.94 7.36 -0.85
CA ASN A 287 22.37 7.68 -2.15
C ASN A 287 21.80 9.11 -2.11
N ILE A 288 22.00 9.89 -3.18
CA ILE A 288 21.43 11.24 -3.32
C ILE A 288 20.56 11.32 -4.57
N TYR A 289 19.49 12.09 -4.51
CA TYR A 289 18.58 12.32 -5.63
C TYR A 289 18.05 13.76 -5.63
N MET A 290 17.92 14.34 -6.82
CA MET A 290 17.30 15.64 -7.03
C MET A 290 16.33 15.55 -8.21
N GLY A 291 15.12 16.07 -8.05
CA GLY A 291 14.20 16.26 -9.17
C GLY A 291 12.72 16.08 -8.84
N SER A 292 12.36 15.49 -7.72
CA SER A 292 10.96 15.31 -7.34
C SER A 292 10.82 15.38 -5.82
N PRO A 293 9.73 15.97 -5.29
CA PRO A 293 9.44 15.90 -3.86
C PRO A 293 8.77 14.57 -3.45
N GLN A 294 8.64 13.61 -4.37
CA GLN A 294 8.04 12.31 -4.09
C GLN A 294 9.11 11.25 -3.80
N PRO A 295 9.04 10.52 -2.67
CA PRO A 295 10.04 9.52 -2.29
C PRO A 295 10.11 8.36 -3.29
N GLU A 296 9.00 7.99 -3.91
CA GLU A 296 8.91 6.91 -4.91
C GLU A 296 9.76 7.24 -6.15
N ALA A 297 9.85 8.53 -6.50
CA ALA A 297 10.71 8.98 -7.58
C ALA A 297 12.20 8.88 -7.22
N ALA A 298 12.57 9.15 -5.96
CA ALA A 298 13.93 8.98 -5.46
C ALA A 298 14.34 7.50 -5.41
N ASN A 299 13.50 6.64 -4.83
CA ASN A 299 13.71 5.19 -4.80
C ASN A 299 13.84 4.60 -6.21
N LYS A 300 12.98 5.00 -7.15
CA LYS A 300 13.08 4.60 -8.56
C LYS A 300 14.38 5.11 -9.22
N GLY A 301 14.79 6.34 -8.95
CA GLY A 301 16.03 6.92 -9.44
C GLY A 301 17.26 6.14 -8.96
N TRP A 302 17.30 5.81 -7.66
CA TRP A 302 18.34 4.98 -7.08
C TRP A 302 18.32 3.55 -7.59
N PHE A 303 17.13 2.97 -7.78
CA PHE A 303 16.99 1.62 -8.32
C PHE A 303 17.61 1.48 -9.71
N PHE A 304 17.53 2.50 -10.56
CA PHE A 304 18.11 2.49 -11.92
C PHE A 304 19.54 3.03 -12.02
N SER A 305 20.15 3.41 -10.90
CA SER A 305 21.56 3.80 -10.83
C SER A 305 22.38 2.63 -10.28
N PRO A 306 23.33 2.04 -11.02
CA PRO A 306 24.08 0.87 -10.57
C PRO A 306 24.74 1.02 -9.19
N GLY A 307 25.38 2.15 -8.91
CA GLY A 307 26.00 2.43 -7.61
C GLY A 307 24.96 2.52 -6.48
N HIS A 308 23.88 3.27 -6.71
CA HIS A 308 22.83 3.44 -5.70
C HIS A 308 22.04 2.15 -5.46
N HIS A 309 21.78 1.38 -6.53
CA HIS A 309 21.15 0.07 -6.48
C HIS A 309 21.95 -0.90 -5.60
N LYS A 310 23.30 -0.90 -5.72
CA LYS A 310 24.16 -1.71 -4.85
C LYS A 310 24.01 -1.33 -3.37
N ASN A 311 23.89 -0.04 -3.06
CA ASN A 311 23.66 0.45 -1.70
C ASN A 311 22.29 0.04 -1.16
N MET A 312 21.21 0.26 -1.93
CA MET A 312 19.83 -0.09 -1.55
C MET A 312 19.70 -1.56 -1.12
N PHE A 313 20.43 -2.46 -1.80
CA PHE A 313 20.34 -3.90 -1.58
C PHE A 313 21.62 -4.48 -0.97
N SER A 314 22.45 -3.66 -0.31
CA SER A 314 23.63 -4.15 0.39
C SER A 314 23.25 -5.02 1.59
N PRO A 315 23.86 -6.21 1.74
CA PRO A 315 23.61 -7.09 2.89
C PRO A 315 24.30 -6.63 4.17
N GLY A 316 25.23 -5.68 4.08
CA GLY A 316 25.99 -5.18 5.23
C GLY A 316 25.24 -4.17 6.10
N TYR A 317 24.22 -3.50 5.56
CA TYR A 317 23.48 -2.48 6.29
C TYR A 317 22.43 -3.07 7.23
N ARG A 318 22.22 -2.39 8.36
CA ARG A 318 21.23 -2.71 9.38
C ARG A 318 20.29 -1.53 9.67
N ARG A 319 20.76 -0.30 9.45
CA ARG A 319 20.04 0.93 9.73
C ARG A 319 19.94 1.81 8.48
N VAL A 320 18.87 2.59 8.40
CA VAL A 320 18.63 3.56 7.32
C VAL A 320 18.12 4.87 7.88
N GLY A 321 18.52 5.97 7.26
CA GLY A 321 17.87 7.26 7.37
C GLY A 321 17.53 7.81 6.00
N LEU A 322 16.39 8.47 5.87
CA LEU A 322 15.97 9.17 4.65
C LEU A 322 15.63 10.60 5.05
N GLY A 323 16.13 11.56 4.30
CA GLY A 323 15.91 12.98 4.59
C GLY A 323 15.57 13.75 3.32
N GLN A 324 14.57 14.62 3.40
CA GLN A 324 14.12 15.45 2.30
C GLN A 324 14.33 16.95 2.58
N PHE A 325 14.73 17.70 1.56
CA PHE A 325 14.55 19.16 1.54
C PHE A 325 14.17 19.63 0.13
N ASN A 326 12.99 20.23 -0.03
CA ASN A 326 12.39 20.54 -1.33
C ASN A 326 12.36 19.30 -2.26
N ARG A 327 13.11 19.34 -3.36
CA ARG A 327 13.23 18.25 -4.36
C ARG A 327 14.50 17.42 -4.18
N HIS A 328 15.25 17.65 -3.10
CA HIS A 328 16.48 16.93 -2.76
C HIS A 328 16.21 15.85 -1.73
N TRP A 329 16.84 14.70 -1.95
CA TRP A 329 16.74 13.53 -1.11
C TRP A 329 18.12 12.98 -0.84
N THR A 330 18.34 12.58 0.40
CA THR A 330 19.52 11.82 0.82
C THR A 330 19.05 10.58 1.57
N GLN A 331 19.56 9.42 1.19
CA GLN A 331 19.34 8.14 1.86
C GLN A 331 20.67 7.68 2.42
N MET A 332 20.77 7.58 3.75
CA MET A 332 21.99 7.17 4.45
C MET A 332 21.83 5.78 5.05
N PHE A 333 22.93 5.02 5.08
CA PHE A 333 22.96 3.66 5.58
C PHE A 333 24.01 3.46 6.67
N GLY A 334 23.62 2.71 7.71
CA GLY A 334 24.47 2.30 8.82
C GLY A 334 24.56 0.77 8.93
N GLY A 335 25.74 0.29 9.34
CA GLY A 335 25.98 -1.11 9.72
C GLY A 335 25.46 -1.45 11.10
#